data_AF-A0A7V5WP54-F1
#
_entry.id   AF-A0A7V5WP54-F1
#
_cell.length_a   1.000
_cell.length_b   1.000
_cell.length_c   1.000
_cell.angle_alpha   90.00
_cell.angle_beta   90.00
_cell.angle_gamma   90.00
#
_symmetry.space_group_name_H-M   'P 1'
#
loop_
_entity.id
_entity.type
_entity.pdbx_description
1 polymer ?
#
loop_
_entity_poly.entity_id
_entity_poly.type
_entity_poly.pdbx_seq_one_letter_code
_entity_poly.pdbx_strand_id
1 'polypeptide(L)'
;MPKYICETCGVQFANSNKAPMYCPICEDERQYIPITGQSWTSLKEMSLKYQNEFRKLESNLMGIATNPNFAIGQRAILLQTKHGNILWDCISYIDDETIQGLEKLGGISAIAISHPHFYSSMVEWSKAFNNAPIYLHASNEKYVMQASPAIKYWDGNSKKLNDEVSLIRCGGHFTGSTVMHYSSEADGNGAIFTGDTITVVQD
;
A
#
# COMPACT_ATOMS: atom_id res chain seq x y z
N MET A 1 -5.70 4.58 -22.64
CA MET A 1 -6.86 4.26 -21.79
C MET A 1 -6.48 4.60 -20.35
N PRO A 2 -7.32 5.33 -19.59
CA PRO A 2 -7.03 5.65 -18.20
C PRO A 2 -7.01 4.39 -17.33
N LYS A 3 -6.26 4.45 -16.23
CA LYS A 3 -6.42 3.56 -15.08
C LYS A 3 -7.23 4.32 -14.04
N TYR A 4 -8.40 3.80 -13.71
CA TYR A 4 -9.31 4.45 -12.78
C TYR A 4 -8.89 4.15 -11.35
N ILE A 5 -8.98 5.17 -10.50
CA ILE A 5 -8.73 5.08 -9.06
C ILE A 5 -10.06 5.38 -8.38
N CYS A 6 -10.51 4.48 -7.50
CA CYS A 6 -11.70 4.74 -6.69
C CYS A 6 -11.41 5.89 -5.72
N GLU A 7 -12.18 6.98 -5.77
CA GLU A 7 -11.94 8.13 -4.88
C GLU A 7 -12.24 7.83 -3.40
N THR A 8 -13.01 6.77 -3.11
CA THR A 8 -13.32 6.35 -1.74
C THR A 8 -12.17 5.58 -1.10
N CYS A 9 -11.71 4.49 -1.72
CA CYS A 9 -10.69 3.61 -1.12
C CYS A 9 -9.27 3.79 -1.70
N GLY A 10 -9.13 4.49 -2.82
CA GLY A 10 -7.84 4.73 -3.48
C GLY A 10 -7.32 3.58 -4.34
N VAL A 11 -8.03 2.44 -4.44
CA VAL A 11 -7.55 1.32 -5.25
C VAL A 11 -7.65 1.63 -6.74
N GLN A 12 -6.54 1.38 -7.44
CA GLN A 12 -6.42 1.54 -8.89
C GLN A 12 -6.81 0.24 -9.62
N PHE A 13 -7.56 0.42 -10.70
CA PHE A 13 -8.02 -0.64 -11.59
C PHE A 13 -7.16 -0.72 -12.85
N ALA A 14 -7.17 -1.90 -13.49
CA ALA A 14 -6.59 -2.09 -14.80
C ALA A 14 -7.10 -1.06 -15.84
N ASN A 15 -6.33 -0.86 -16.91
CA ASN A 15 -6.68 0.12 -17.93
C ASN A 15 -8.01 -0.24 -18.62
N SER A 16 -8.89 0.75 -18.77
CA SER A 16 -10.21 0.54 -19.40
C SER A 16 -10.67 1.80 -20.13
N ASN A 17 -11.57 1.63 -21.10
CA ASN A 17 -12.24 2.74 -21.80
C ASN A 17 -13.39 3.35 -20.97
N LYS A 18 -13.87 2.61 -19.97
CA LYS A 18 -14.98 3.02 -19.10
C LYS A 18 -14.58 2.81 -17.65
N ALA A 19 -15.02 3.71 -16.79
CA ALA A 19 -14.89 3.53 -15.36
C ALA A 19 -15.57 2.21 -14.93
N PRO A 20 -15.03 1.52 -13.90
CA PRO A 20 -15.71 0.35 -13.34
C PRO A 20 -17.13 0.71 -12.92
N MET A 21 -18.06 -0.23 -13.07
CA MET A 21 -19.46 -0.01 -12.65
C MET A 21 -19.56 0.12 -11.13
N TYR A 22 -18.74 -0.65 -10.42
CA TYR A 22 -18.62 -0.62 -8.97
C TYR A 22 -17.18 -0.97 -8.55
N CYS A 23 -16.79 -0.55 -7.35
CA CYS A 23 -15.55 -0.94 -6.68
C CYS A 23 -15.81 -2.13 -5.74
N PRO A 24 -15.32 -3.35 -6.06
CA PRO A 24 -15.55 -4.54 -5.24
C PRO A 24 -15.01 -4.44 -3.81
N ILE A 25 -14.03 -3.56 -3.59
CA ILE A 25 -13.45 -3.32 -2.27
C ILE A 25 -14.33 -2.39 -1.44
N CYS A 26 -15.04 -1.44 -2.06
CA CYS A 26 -15.98 -0.55 -1.37
C CYS A 26 -17.36 -1.17 -1.16
N GLU A 27 -17.74 -2.15 -1.99
CA GLU A 27 -18.97 -2.95 -1.78
C GLU A 27 -18.80 -4.02 -0.70
N ASP A 28 -17.57 -4.28 -0.29
CA ASP A 28 -17.30 -5.16 0.83
C ASP A 28 -17.75 -4.50 2.15
N GLU A 29 -18.37 -5.26 3.05
CA GLU A 29 -19.01 -4.78 4.28
C GLU A 29 -18.06 -4.03 5.23
N ARG A 30 -16.75 -4.20 5.03
CA ARG A 30 -15.68 -3.60 5.82
C ARG A 30 -15.27 -2.22 5.30
N GLN A 31 -15.95 -1.75 4.28
CA GLN A 31 -15.85 -0.42 3.72
C GLN A 31 -17.27 0.15 3.52
N TYR A 32 -17.36 1.32 2.91
CA TYR A 32 -18.63 1.96 2.63
C TYR A 32 -18.67 2.53 1.22
N ILE A 33 -19.89 2.68 0.72
CA ILE A 33 -20.18 3.50 -0.45
C ILE A 33 -20.62 4.87 0.06
N PRO A 34 -20.00 5.98 -0.39
CA PRO A 34 -20.46 7.31 -0.01
C PRO A 34 -21.93 7.52 -0.41
N ILE A 35 -22.65 8.37 0.32
CA ILE A 35 -24.06 8.71 0.01
C ILE A 35 -24.20 9.27 -1.42
N THR A 36 -23.16 9.95 -1.92
CA THR A 36 -23.07 10.49 -3.28
C THR A 36 -22.80 9.43 -4.34
N GLY A 37 -22.65 8.16 -3.97
CA GLY A 37 -22.20 7.07 -4.82
C GLY A 37 -20.68 7.00 -4.96
N GLN A 38 -20.21 6.08 -5.81
CA GLN A 38 -18.80 5.90 -6.12
C GLN A 38 -18.36 6.84 -7.24
N SER A 39 -17.19 7.44 -7.07
CA SER A 39 -16.53 8.30 -8.06
C SER A 39 -15.13 7.79 -8.39
N TRP A 40 -14.63 8.24 -9.53
CA TRP A 40 -13.40 7.74 -10.14
C TRP A 40 -12.51 8.89 -10.57
N THR A 41 -11.22 8.76 -10.26
CA THR A 41 -10.17 9.66 -10.72
C THR A 41 -9.06 8.88 -11.44
N SER A 42 -7.95 9.53 -11.74
CA SER A 42 -6.75 8.95 -12.35
C SER A 42 -5.51 9.67 -11.85
N LEU A 43 -4.32 9.05 -11.96
CA LEU A 43 -3.06 9.72 -11.59
C LEU A 43 -2.88 11.07 -12.27
N LYS A 44 -3.32 11.20 -13.53
CA LYS A 44 -3.26 12.45 -14.30
C LYS A 44 -4.16 13.55 -13.71
N GLU A 45 -5.34 13.20 -13.23
CA GLU A 45 -6.23 14.17 -12.58
C GLU A 45 -5.74 14.52 -11.18
N MET A 46 -5.19 13.51 -10.48
CA MET A 46 -4.60 13.71 -9.16
C MET A 46 -3.39 14.65 -9.22
N SER A 47 -2.56 14.57 -10.26
CA SER A 47 -1.35 15.42 -10.39
C SER A 47 -1.63 16.91 -10.52
N LEU A 48 -2.90 17.31 -10.69
CA LEU A 48 -3.31 18.70 -10.74
C LEU A 48 -3.57 19.30 -9.35
N LYS A 49 -3.68 18.46 -8.31
CA LYS A 49 -4.21 18.86 -7.00
C LYS A 49 -3.46 18.25 -5.80
N TYR A 50 -2.75 17.16 -6.01
CA TYR A 50 -2.11 16.41 -4.94
C TYR A 50 -0.59 16.43 -5.08
N GLN A 51 0.06 16.37 -3.92
CA GLN A 51 1.48 16.10 -3.74
C GLN A 51 1.64 15.09 -2.61
N ASN A 52 2.78 14.41 -2.51
CA ASN A 52 3.06 13.60 -1.33
C ASN A 52 3.95 14.37 -0.35
N GLU A 53 3.67 14.21 0.93
CA GLU A 53 4.46 14.74 2.02
C GLU A 53 5.20 13.63 2.74
N PHE A 54 6.43 13.95 3.15
CA PHE A 54 7.33 13.04 3.86
C PHE A 54 7.46 13.50 5.31
N ARG A 55 7.30 12.56 6.24
CA ARG A 55 7.49 12.80 7.67
C ARG A 55 8.41 11.76 8.27
N LYS A 56 9.55 12.20 8.80
CA LYS A 56 10.42 11.33 9.58
C LYS A 56 9.69 10.86 10.83
N LEU A 57 9.55 9.54 10.98
CA LEU A 57 8.93 8.92 12.15
C LEU A 57 10.01 8.49 13.15
N GLU A 58 11.07 7.84 12.65
CA GLU A 58 12.25 7.41 13.40
C GLU A 58 13.50 7.56 12.51
N SER A 59 14.67 7.16 13.02
CA SER A 59 15.93 7.22 12.27
C SER A 59 15.90 6.48 10.92
N ASN A 60 15.23 5.31 10.89
CA ASN A 60 15.09 4.42 9.72
C ASN A 60 13.65 4.34 9.18
N LEU A 61 12.72 5.17 9.68
CA LEU A 61 11.31 5.16 9.29
C LEU A 61 10.87 6.51 8.72
N MET A 62 10.35 6.48 7.50
CA MET A 62 9.77 7.65 6.82
C MET A 62 8.30 7.39 6.48
N GLY A 63 7.40 8.20 7.04
CA GLY A 63 5.99 8.20 6.66
C GLY A 63 5.78 9.01 5.38
N ILE A 64 4.87 8.54 4.53
CA ILE A 64 4.51 9.16 3.26
C ILE A 64 2.99 9.23 3.17
N ALA A 65 2.44 10.41 2.92
CA ALA A 65 1.00 10.62 2.78
C ALA A 65 0.70 11.62 1.67
N THR A 66 -0.45 11.43 1.00
CA THR A 66 -0.93 12.35 -0.02
C THR A 66 -1.59 13.57 0.64
N ASN A 67 -1.22 14.77 0.21
CA ASN A 67 -1.79 16.05 0.65
C ASN A 67 -2.36 16.84 -0.56
N PRO A 68 -3.61 17.36 -0.48
CA PRO A 68 -4.64 17.10 0.54
C PRO A 68 -4.95 15.62 0.75
N ASN A 69 -5.55 15.28 1.90
CA ASN A 69 -5.97 13.90 2.18
C ASN A 69 -6.82 13.34 1.02
N PHE A 70 -6.49 12.13 0.60
CA PHE A 70 -7.19 11.41 -0.46
C PHE A 70 -7.74 10.07 0.04
N ALA A 71 -8.90 9.68 -0.47
CA ALA A 71 -9.57 8.43 -0.10
C ALA A 71 -9.72 8.27 1.42
N ILE A 72 -9.48 7.08 1.94
CA ILE A 72 -9.51 6.76 3.38
C ILE A 72 -8.33 7.36 4.19
N GLY A 73 -7.60 8.34 3.65
CA GLY A 73 -6.47 8.96 4.34
C GLY A 73 -5.28 8.00 4.51
N GLN A 74 -4.99 7.21 3.47
CA GLN A 74 -3.94 6.21 3.48
C GLN A 74 -2.55 6.83 3.78
N ARG A 75 -1.71 6.08 4.50
CA ARG A 75 -0.31 6.41 4.76
C ARG A 75 0.56 5.19 4.48
N ALA A 76 1.63 5.38 3.72
CA ALA A 76 2.68 4.38 3.56
C ALA A 76 3.86 4.70 4.49
N ILE A 77 4.64 3.67 4.83
CA ILE A 77 5.85 3.84 5.63
C ILE A 77 7.02 3.17 4.92
N LEU A 78 8.08 3.92 4.64
CA LEU A 78 9.34 3.39 4.18
C LEU A 78 10.19 2.97 5.37
N LEU A 79 10.50 1.68 5.47
CA LEU A 79 11.49 1.12 6.39
C LEU A 79 12.82 0.98 5.66
N GLN A 80 13.85 1.66 6.15
CA GLN A 80 15.21 1.54 5.63
C GLN A 80 15.96 0.41 6.36
N THR A 81 16.51 -0.54 5.60
CA THR A 81 17.21 -1.72 6.14
C THR A 81 18.56 -1.90 5.45
N LYS A 82 19.45 -2.73 6.02
CA LYS A 82 20.73 -3.05 5.35
C LYS A 82 20.56 -3.91 4.09
N HIS A 83 19.38 -4.49 3.90
CA HIS A 83 19.02 -5.35 2.77
C HIS A 83 18.20 -4.60 1.69
N GLY A 84 18.06 -3.28 1.81
CA GLY A 84 17.23 -2.45 0.93
C GLY A 84 15.94 -1.99 1.61
N ASN A 85 15.35 -0.92 1.09
CA ASN A 85 14.18 -0.32 1.72
C ASN A 85 12.90 -1.10 1.39
N ILE A 86 12.00 -1.22 2.36
CA ILE A 86 10.69 -1.86 2.20
C ILE A 86 9.61 -0.79 2.38
N LEU A 87 8.72 -0.65 1.41
CA LEU A 87 7.51 0.15 1.55
C LEU A 87 6.43 -0.71 2.21
N TRP A 88 6.02 -0.32 3.41
CA TRP A 88 4.87 -0.89 4.10
C TRP A 88 3.59 -0.13 3.75
N ASP A 89 2.58 -0.89 3.31
CA ASP A 89 1.36 -0.38 2.69
C ASP A 89 1.65 0.51 1.47
N CYS A 90 0.61 1.00 0.80
CA CYS A 90 0.78 1.81 -0.40
C CYS A 90 -0.28 2.92 -0.45
N ILE A 91 0.06 4.04 -1.09
CA ILE A 91 -0.84 5.17 -1.32
C ILE A 91 -1.09 5.35 -2.81
N SER A 92 -2.18 6.04 -3.15
CA SER A 92 -2.66 6.13 -4.52
C SER A 92 -1.79 7.02 -5.41
N TYR A 93 -1.35 8.16 -4.90
CA TYR A 93 -0.64 9.15 -5.71
C TYR A 93 0.87 8.89 -5.74
N ILE A 94 1.46 8.98 -6.92
CA ILE A 94 2.91 8.91 -7.14
C ILE A 94 3.27 9.84 -8.30
N ASP A 95 4.32 10.63 -8.12
CA ASP A 95 4.87 11.55 -9.10
C ASP A 95 6.40 11.56 -9.07
N ASP A 96 7.01 12.29 -10.01
CA ASP A 96 8.45 12.34 -10.19
C ASP A 96 9.18 12.93 -8.96
N GLU A 97 8.55 13.87 -8.25
CA GLU A 97 9.12 14.46 -7.03
C GLU A 97 9.16 13.43 -5.89
N THR A 98 8.07 12.69 -5.70
CA THR A 98 8.00 11.56 -4.74
C THR A 98 9.06 10.52 -5.07
N ILE A 99 9.19 10.14 -6.34
CA ILE A 99 10.17 9.14 -6.79
C ILE A 99 11.59 9.62 -6.49
N GLN A 100 11.93 10.86 -6.87
CA GLN A 100 13.25 11.44 -6.59
C GLN A 100 13.54 11.56 -5.09
N GLY A 101 12.54 11.90 -4.28
CA GLY A 101 12.65 11.93 -2.82
C GLY A 101 12.99 10.56 -2.23
N LEU A 102 12.36 9.51 -2.72
CA LEU A 102 12.59 8.13 -2.29
C LEU A 102 13.93 7.57 -2.80
N GLU A 103 14.34 7.88 -4.02
CA GLU A 103 15.66 7.50 -4.55
C GLU A 103 16.79 8.08 -3.69
N LYS A 104 16.66 9.33 -3.20
CA LYS A 104 17.61 9.92 -2.25
C LYS A 104 17.68 9.18 -0.90
N LEU A 105 16.64 8.44 -0.54
CA LEU A 105 16.59 7.59 0.66
C LEU A 105 17.03 6.14 0.39
N GLY A 106 17.45 5.81 -0.84
CA GLY A 106 17.87 4.47 -1.24
C GLY A 106 16.83 3.67 -2.04
N GLY A 107 15.79 4.33 -2.55
CA GLY A 107 14.77 3.73 -3.40
C GLY A 107 13.82 2.79 -2.65
N ILE A 108 13.14 1.90 -3.37
CA ILE A 108 12.28 0.84 -2.81
C ILE A 108 12.72 -0.50 -3.42
N SER A 109 13.06 -1.46 -2.56
CA SER A 109 13.48 -2.81 -2.94
C SER A 109 12.35 -3.84 -2.88
N ALA A 110 11.31 -3.57 -2.10
CA ALA A 110 10.10 -4.38 -2.01
C ALA A 110 8.93 -3.55 -1.48
N ILE A 111 7.70 -3.95 -1.84
CA ILE A 111 6.46 -3.40 -1.32
C ILE A 111 5.75 -4.54 -0.59
N ALA A 112 5.39 -4.35 0.68
CA ALA A 112 4.60 -5.29 1.46
C ALA A 112 3.33 -4.60 1.92
N ILE A 113 2.17 -5.20 1.67
CA ILE A 113 0.88 -4.55 1.92
C ILE A 113 0.06 -5.38 2.89
N SER A 114 -0.49 -4.71 3.90
CA SER A 114 -1.27 -5.33 4.98
C SER A 114 -2.53 -6.02 4.46
N HIS A 115 -3.33 -5.33 3.65
CA HIS A 115 -4.63 -5.80 3.17
C HIS A 115 -5.17 -4.95 1.99
N PRO A 116 -6.26 -5.38 1.30
CA PRO A 116 -6.76 -4.78 0.06
C PRO A 116 -7.08 -3.28 0.06
N HIS A 117 -7.44 -2.68 1.20
CA HIS A 117 -7.65 -1.22 1.25
C HIS A 117 -6.39 -0.42 0.94
N PHE A 118 -5.21 -1.02 1.07
CA PHE A 118 -3.92 -0.39 0.79
C PHE A 118 -3.29 -0.87 -0.52
N TYR A 119 -4.03 -1.58 -1.38
CA TYR A 119 -3.52 -1.98 -2.71
C TYR A 119 -3.31 -0.78 -3.63
N SER A 120 -4.10 0.28 -3.45
CA SER A 120 -3.84 1.62 -3.99
C SER A 120 -3.40 1.58 -5.47
N SER A 121 -2.34 2.30 -5.84
CA SER A 121 -1.68 2.20 -7.14
C SER A 121 -0.38 1.37 -7.07
N MET A 122 -0.34 0.31 -6.25
CA MET A 122 0.87 -0.49 -5.96
C MET A 122 1.67 -0.93 -7.21
N VAL A 123 0.99 -1.15 -8.35
CA VAL A 123 1.65 -1.54 -9.59
C VAL A 123 2.44 -0.38 -10.21
N GLU A 124 1.98 0.86 -10.06
CA GLU A 124 2.70 2.04 -10.55
C GLU A 124 3.89 2.37 -9.64
N TRP A 125 3.72 2.22 -8.32
CA TRP A 125 4.83 2.26 -7.37
C TRP A 125 5.90 1.22 -7.70
N SER A 126 5.51 -0.05 -7.88
CA SER A 126 6.45 -1.12 -8.26
C SER A 126 7.22 -0.77 -9.53
N LYS A 127 6.55 -0.28 -10.59
CA LYS A 127 7.21 0.11 -11.84
C LYS A 127 8.18 1.27 -11.66
N ALA A 128 7.82 2.28 -10.87
CA ALA A 128 8.67 3.43 -10.59
C ALA A 128 10.00 3.02 -9.92
N PHE A 129 9.99 1.95 -9.14
CA PHE A 129 11.16 1.42 -8.45
C PHE A 129 11.62 0.08 -9.05
N ASN A 130 11.92 0.08 -10.35
CA ASN A 130 12.54 -1.05 -11.07
C ASN A 130 11.79 -2.38 -10.98
N ASN A 131 10.45 -2.34 -10.99
CA ASN A 131 9.57 -3.50 -10.79
C ASN A 131 9.79 -4.19 -9.44
N ALA A 132 9.96 -3.40 -8.36
CA ALA A 132 10.07 -3.91 -7.00
C ALA A 132 8.93 -4.91 -6.70
N PRO A 133 9.23 -6.09 -6.14
CA PRO A 133 8.23 -7.11 -5.85
C PRO A 133 7.18 -6.61 -4.85
N ILE A 134 5.91 -6.93 -5.13
CA ILE A 134 4.76 -6.58 -4.29
C ILE A 134 4.30 -7.85 -3.58
N TYR A 135 4.48 -7.93 -2.27
CA TYR A 135 4.11 -9.09 -1.47
C TYR A 135 2.68 -8.96 -0.94
N LEU A 136 1.81 -9.88 -1.37
CA LEU A 136 0.40 -9.95 -0.97
C LEU A 136 0.09 -11.36 -0.45
N HIS A 137 -0.70 -11.48 0.62
CA HIS A 137 -1.15 -12.80 1.03
C HIS A 137 -2.15 -13.37 0.01
N ALA A 138 -1.98 -14.64 -0.39
CA ALA A 138 -2.78 -15.27 -1.46
C ALA A 138 -4.29 -15.28 -1.18
N SER A 139 -4.69 -15.38 0.10
CA SER A 139 -6.13 -15.31 0.48
C SER A 139 -6.83 -14.00 0.12
N ASN A 140 -6.08 -12.96 -0.25
CA ASN A 140 -6.63 -11.68 -0.67
C ASN A 140 -6.53 -11.47 -2.20
N GLU A 141 -6.05 -12.44 -2.97
CA GLU A 141 -5.83 -12.33 -4.43
C GLU A 141 -7.08 -11.84 -5.18
N LYS A 142 -8.27 -12.29 -4.79
CA LYS A 142 -9.54 -11.87 -5.42
C LYS A 142 -9.79 -10.35 -5.40
N TYR A 143 -9.11 -9.62 -4.52
CA TYR A 143 -9.21 -8.16 -4.41
C TYR A 143 -8.18 -7.40 -5.25
N VAL A 144 -7.36 -8.08 -6.05
CA VAL A 144 -6.38 -7.44 -6.95
C VAL A 144 -7.09 -6.93 -8.21
N MET A 145 -7.30 -5.61 -8.28
CA MET A 145 -8.00 -4.94 -9.40
C MET A 145 -7.11 -4.67 -10.62
N GLN A 146 -5.80 -4.80 -10.47
CA GLN A 146 -4.81 -4.69 -11.53
C GLN A 146 -3.73 -5.76 -11.36
N ALA A 147 -3.74 -6.76 -12.24
CA ALA A 147 -2.71 -7.80 -12.26
C ALA A 147 -1.33 -7.22 -12.64
N SER A 148 -0.26 -7.83 -12.13
CA SER A 148 1.13 -7.47 -12.43
C SER A 148 2.08 -8.65 -12.15
N PRO A 149 3.10 -8.89 -12.99
CA PRO A 149 4.13 -9.91 -12.72
C PRO A 149 5.00 -9.60 -11.50
N ALA A 150 5.00 -8.35 -11.04
CA ALA A 150 5.68 -7.94 -9.81
C ALA A 150 4.96 -8.44 -8.54
N ILE A 151 3.67 -8.81 -8.63
CA ILE A 151 2.93 -9.36 -7.48
C ILE A 151 3.46 -10.75 -7.16
N LYS A 152 3.84 -10.93 -5.89
CA LYS A 152 4.32 -12.18 -5.29
C LYS A 152 3.32 -12.58 -4.21
N TYR A 153 2.44 -13.51 -4.57
CA TYR A 153 1.57 -14.12 -3.58
C TYR A 153 2.39 -15.02 -2.64
N TRP A 154 2.02 -14.99 -1.37
CA TRP A 154 2.56 -15.90 -0.37
C TRP A 154 1.44 -16.50 0.47
N ASP A 155 1.70 -17.69 1.01
CA ASP A 155 0.74 -18.50 1.76
C ASP A 155 1.25 -18.81 3.17
N GLY A 156 0.36 -19.35 4.00
CA GLY A 156 0.67 -19.81 5.34
C GLY A 156 0.48 -18.74 6.41
N ASN A 157 1.22 -18.87 7.51
CA ASN A 157 1.09 -17.95 8.65
C ASN A 157 2.21 -16.90 8.69
N SER A 158 3.34 -17.14 8.02
CA SER A 158 4.43 -16.17 7.95
C SER A 158 5.29 -16.34 6.70
N LYS A 159 5.95 -15.25 6.30
CA LYS A 159 6.90 -15.20 5.18
C LYS A 159 8.09 -14.33 5.57
N LYS A 160 9.28 -14.91 5.65
CA LYS A 160 10.54 -14.16 5.79
C LYS A 160 10.82 -13.40 4.48
N LEU A 161 11.06 -12.09 4.55
CA LEU A 161 11.49 -11.27 3.41
C LEU A 161 13.02 -11.19 3.35
N ASN A 162 13.65 -10.95 4.50
CA ASN A 162 15.10 -10.94 4.70
C ASN A 162 15.40 -11.26 6.17
N ASP A 163 16.66 -11.13 6.59
CA ASP A 163 17.08 -11.45 7.98
C ASP A 163 16.50 -10.51 9.05
N GLU A 164 16.00 -9.34 8.66
CA GLU A 164 15.48 -8.32 9.57
C GLU A 164 13.95 -8.25 9.54
N VAL A 165 13.30 -8.73 8.46
CA VAL A 165 11.87 -8.50 8.20
C VAL A 165 11.12 -9.78 7.84
N SER A 166 9.97 -9.97 8.49
CA SER A 166 9.01 -11.02 8.20
C SER A 166 7.58 -10.48 8.10
N LEU A 167 6.77 -11.07 7.23
CA LEU A 167 5.33 -10.87 7.16
C LEU A 167 4.64 -11.94 7.99
N ILE A 168 3.58 -11.58 8.70
CA ILE A 168 2.78 -12.49 9.54
C ILE A 168 1.32 -12.30 9.17
N ARG A 169 0.63 -13.38 8.83
CA ARG A 169 -0.81 -13.37 8.57
C ARG A 169 -1.54 -13.44 9.89
N CYS A 170 -2.31 -12.40 10.20
CA CYS A 170 -3.15 -12.34 11.39
C CYS A 170 -4.62 -12.69 11.08
N GLY A 171 -5.06 -12.52 9.82
CA GLY A 171 -6.49 -12.59 9.51
C GLY A 171 -7.27 -11.45 10.17
N GLY A 172 -8.55 -11.69 10.48
CA GLY A 172 -9.41 -10.67 11.08
C GLY A 172 -9.99 -9.74 10.02
N HIS A 173 -9.43 -8.53 9.88
CA HIS A 173 -9.94 -7.50 8.96
C HIS A 173 -10.14 -8.04 7.55
N PHE A 174 -9.13 -8.65 6.93
CA PHE A 174 -9.26 -9.51 5.75
C PHE A 174 -8.72 -10.91 6.07
N THR A 175 -9.14 -11.96 5.34
CA THR A 175 -8.63 -13.33 5.55
C THR A 175 -7.10 -13.41 5.44
N GLY A 176 -6.51 -12.65 4.51
CA GLY A 176 -5.07 -12.50 4.34
C GLY A 176 -4.47 -11.26 5.01
N SER A 177 -5.17 -10.62 5.95
CA SER A 177 -4.62 -9.46 6.67
C SER A 177 -3.28 -9.79 7.31
N THR A 178 -2.33 -8.89 7.07
CA THR A 178 -0.91 -9.09 7.34
C THR A 178 -0.39 -7.95 8.21
N VAL A 179 0.55 -8.29 9.10
CA VAL A 179 1.44 -7.34 9.76
C VAL A 179 2.87 -7.60 9.32
N MET A 180 3.69 -6.56 9.28
CA MET A 180 5.14 -6.69 9.07
C MET A 180 5.85 -6.56 10.40
N HIS A 181 6.73 -7.52 10.70
CA HIS A 181 7.59 -7.53 11.87
C HIS A 181 9.03 -7.22 11.43
N TYR A 182 9.58 -6.16 12.01
CA TYR A 182 10.99 -5.79 11.90
C TYR A 182 11.70 -6.14 13.21
N SER A 183 12.71 -7.00 13.12
CA SER A 183 13.38 -7.62 14.26
C SER A 183 14.16 -6.61 15.10
N SER A 184 14.06 -6.72 16.43
CA SER A 184 14.93 -5.97 17.34
C SER A 184 16.40 -6.39 17.23
N GLU A 185 16.72 -7.53 16.64
CA GLU A 185 18.11 -7.92 16.34
C GLU A 185 18.74 -7.04 15.25
N ALA A 186 17.93 -6.27 14.50
CA ALA A 186 18.42 -5.37 13.46
C ALA A 186 19.03 -4.09 14.04
N ASP A 187 18.40 -3.49 15.06
CA ASP A 187 18.82 -2.18 15.61
C ASP A 187 18.58 -1.98 17.12
N GLY A 188 18.14 -3.01 17.84
CA GLY A 188 17.84 -2.97 19.26
C GLY A 188 16.44 -2.48 19.64
N ASN A 189 15.65 -1.95 18.69
CA ASN A 189 14.33 -1.39 18.98
C ASN A 189 13.19 -2.29 18.46
N GLY A 190 13.33 -2.80 17.23
CA GLY A 190 12.28 -3.60 16.57
C GLY A 190 10.98 -2.83 16.32
N ALA A 191 10.11 -3.34 15.46
CA ALA A 191 8.82 -2.72 15.18
C ALA A 191 7.79 -3.72 14.63
N ILE A 192 6.51 -3.44 14.87
CA ILE A 192 5.37 -4.09 14.22
C ILE A 192 4.60 -3.03 13.44
N PHE A 193 4.38 -3.28 12.16
CA PHE A 193 3.57 -2.45 11.28
C PHE A 193 2.25 -3.17 11.02
N THR A 194 1.14 -2.55 11.41
CA THR A 194 -0.15 -3.26 11.49
C THR A 194 -1.14 -2.89 10.40
N GLY A 195 -1.13 -1.64 9.93
CA GLY A 195 -2.29 -1.06 9.25
C GLY A 195 -3.56 -1.22 10.10
N ASP A 196 -4.71 -1.40 9.45
CA ASP A 196 -6.00 -1.65 10.14
C ASP A 196 -6.15 -3.09 10.66
N THR A 197 -5.17 -3.98 10.43
CA THR A 197 -5.24 -5.38 10.88
C THR A 197 -5.35 -5.49 12.40
N ILE A 198 -4.71 -4.57 13.12
CA ILE A 198 -4.79 -4.47 14.59
C ILE A 198 -5.22 -3.04 14.90
N THR A 199 -6.46 -2.88 15.33
CA THR A 199 -7.01 -1.59 15.76
C THR A 199 -7.70 -1.74 17.12
N VAL A 200 -7.64 -0.69 17.93
CA VAL A 200 -8.36 -0.61 19.20
C VAL A 200 -9.74 -0.04 18.90
N VAL A 201 -10.80 -0.78 19.23
CA VAL A 201 -12.16 -0.24 19.16
C VAL A 201 -12.40 0.70 20.35
N GLN A 202 -13.21 1.73 20.14
CA GLN A 202 -13.65 2.60 21.24
C GLN A 202 -14.42 1.75 22.27
N ASP A 203 -14.17 2.01 23.55
CA ASP A 203 -14.83 1.35 24.68
C ASP A 203 -16.31 1.73 24.83
#